data_AF-A0A967K2F7-F1
#
_entry.id   AF-A0A967K2F7-F1
#
_cell.length_a   1.000
_cell.length_b   1.000
_cell.length_c   1.000
_cell.angle_alpha   90.00
_cell.angle_beta   90.00
_cell.angle_gamma   90.00
#
_symmetry.space_group_name_H-M   'P 1'
#
loop_
_entity.id
_entity.type
_entity.pdbx_description
1 polymer ?
#
loop_
_entity_poly.entity_id
_entity_poly.type
_entity_poly.pdbx_seq_one_letter_code
_entity_poly.pdbx_strand_id
1 'polypeptide(L)' 'MNKEKLAEYIDIYVEEILEFTRKKQFDYDLIHSHYWMSGIAADQLKEKWNIPVIQMFHTLGLMKKRIAQNS' A
#
# COMPACT_ATOMS: atom_id res chain seq x y z
N MET A 1 -10.68 14.00 6.53
CA MET A 1 -9.23 14.02 6.26
C MET A 1 -9.02 13.77 4.78
N ASN A 2 -8.19 14.57 4.10
CA ASN A 2 -7.99 14.42 2.65
C ASN A 2 -7.03 13.25 2.36
N LYS A 3 -7.17 12.59 1.21
CA LYS A 3 -6.39 11.38 0.88
C LYS A 3 -4.90 11.68 0.74
N GLU A 4 -4.56 12.88 0.30
CA GLU A 4 -3.17 13.33 0.16
C GLU A 4 -2.49 13.44 1.53
N LYS A 5 -3.21 13.92 2.55
CA LYS A 5 -2.69 13.95 3.92
C LYS A 5 -2.47 12.56 4.51
N LEU A 6 -3.24 11.56 4.08
CA LEU A 6 -3.04 10.19 4.54
C LEU A 6 -1.79 9.56 3.91
N ALA A 7 -1.41 10.00 2.70
CA ALA A 7 -0.20 9.53 2.04
C ALA A 7 1.08 9.92 2.81
N GLU A 8 1.06 11.03 3.55
CA GLU A 8 2.15 11.46 4.42
C GLU A 8 2.45 10.48 5.57
N TYR A 9 1.50 9.60 5.91
CA TYR A 9 1.66 8.60 6.98
C TYR A 9 2.14 7.24 6.48
N ILE A 10 2.36 7.06 5.17
CA ILE A 10 2.73 5.75 4.61
C ILE A 10 4.08 5.29 5.14
N ASP A 11 5.08 6.17 5.19
CA ASP A 11 6.43 5.80 5.64
C ASP A 11 6.42 5.37 7.11
N ILE A 12 5.69 6.11 7.96
CA ILE A 12 5.48 5.75 9.37
C ILE A 12 4.80 4.39 9.47
N TYR A 13 3.78 4.14 8.65
CA TYR A 13 3.07 2.86 8.65
C TYR A 13 3.97 1.68 8.26
N VAL A 14 4.86 1.87 7.28
CA VAL A 14 5.86 0.87 6.88
C VAL A 14 6.84 0.59 8.01
N GLU A 15 7.35 1.62 8.68
CA GLU A 15 8.28 1.48 9.81
C GLU A 15 7.65 0.69 10.96
N GLU A 16 6.40 0.99 11.31
CA GLU A 16 5.66 0.31 12.37
C GLU A 16 5.41 -1.17 12.04
N ILE A 17 5.12 -1.51 10.78
CA ILE A 17 4.99 -2.90 10.34
C ILE A 17 6.32 -3.64 10.52
N LEU A 18 7.43 -3.04 10.08
CA LEU A 18 8.76 -3.63 10.22
C LEU A 18 9.15 -3.80 11.70
N GLU A 19 8.77 -2.85 12.56
CA GLU A 19 9.00 -2.95 13.99
C GLU A 19 8.15 -4.04 14.64
N PHE A 20 6.89 -4.16 14.21
CA PHE A 20 5.99 -5.20 14.68
C PHE A 20 6.52 -6.61 14.35
N THR A 21 6.95 -6.87 13.11
CA THR A 21 7.49 -8.18 12.73
C THR A 21 8.76 -8.52 13.50
N ARG A 22 9.68 -7.54 13.66
CA ARG A 22 10.88 -7.70 14.50
C ARG A 22 10.53 -8.07 15.94
N LYS A 23 9.57 -7.38 16.56
CA LYS A 23 9.13 -7.64 17.94
C LYS A 23 8.47 -9.00 18.11
N LYS A 24 7.77 -9.47 17.08
CA LYS A 24 7.01 -10.73 17.12
C LYS A 24 7.77 -11.93 16.58
N GLN A 25 8.97 -11.72 16.04
CA GLN A 25 9.87 -12.77 15.56
C GLN A 25 9.22 -13.71 14.53
N PHE A 26 8.52 -13.12 13.57
CA PHE A 26 8.00 -13.85 12.43
C PHE A 26 8.20 -13.04 11.15
N ASP A 27 8.23 -13.76 10.04
CA ASP A 27 8.35 -13.21 8.70
C ASP A 27 7.07 -13.47 7.90
N TYR A 28 6.83 -12.63 6.89
CA TYR A 28 5.76 -12.83 5.93
C TYR A 28 6.33 -13.41 4.63
N ASP A 29 5.61 -14.34 4.00
CA ASP A 29 6.00 -14.90 2.70
C ASP A 29 5.33 -14.18 1.51
N LEU A 30 4.33 -13.34 1.78
CA LEU A 30 3.51 -12.67 0.77
C LEU A 30 2.87 -11.40 1.32
N ILE A 31 2.77 -10.36 0.49
CA ILE A 31 1.98 -9.15 0.77
C ILE A 31 0.72 -9.16 -0.09
N HIS A 32 -0.46 -9.06 0.52
CA HIS A 32 -1.71 -8.80 -0.18
C HIS A 32 -2.22 -7.39 0.15
N SER A 33 -2.13 -6.49 -0.81
CA SER A 33 -2.41 -5.07 -0.64
C SER A 33 -3.72 -4.69 -1.31
N HIS A 34 -4.47 -3.79 -0.66
CA HIS A 34 -5.80 -3.36 -1.07
C HIS A 34 -5.81 -1.84 -1.16
N TYR A 35 -6.38 -1.28 -2.23
CA TYR A 35 -6.40 0.18 -2.49
C TYR A 35 -5.02 0.76 -2.88
N TRP A 36 -5.01 1.87 -3.61
CA TRP A 36 -3.80 2.39 -4.27
C TRP A 36 -2.72 2.83 -3.27
N MET A 37 -3.13 3.36 -2.12
CA MET A 37 -2.21 3.88 -1.11
C MET A 37 -1.44 2.76 -0.40
N SER A 38 -2.11 1.64 -0.11
CA SER A 38 -1.45 0.46 0.45
C SER A 38 -0.51 -0.20 -0.55
N GLY A 39 -0.67 0.03 -1.85
CA GLY A 39 0.29 -0.40 -2.86
C GLY A 39 1.65 0.29 -2.72
N ILE A 40 1.67 1.57 -2.31
CA ILE A 40 2.92 2.29 -2.04
C ILE A 40 3.64 1.67 -0.83
N ALA A 41 2.89 1.40 0.25
CA ALA A 41 3.44 0.72 1.42
C ALA A 41 3.96 -0.68 1.07
N ALA A 42 3.20 -1.44 0.26
CA ALA A 42 3.56 -2.78 -0.15
C ALA A 42 4.82 -2.82 -1.02
N ASP A 43 5.04 -1.81 -1.86
CA ASP A 43 6.24 -1.68 -2.68
C ASP A 43 7.49 -1.47 -1.80
N GLN A 44 7.41 -0.57 -0.81
CA GLN A 44 8.49 -0.37 0.15
C GLN A 44 8.79 -1.65 0.96
N LEU A 45 7.75 -2.32 1.46
CA LEU A 45 7.91 -3.56 2.23
C LEU A 45 8.48 -4.71 1.38
N LYS A 46 8.08 -4.80 0.11
CA LYS A 46 8.64 -5.76 -0.84
C LYS A 46 10.15 -5.59 -0.99
N GLU A 47 10.65 -4.36 -1.09
CA GLU A 47 12.10 -4.13 -1.17
C GLU A 47 12.83 -4.59 0.09
N LYS A 48 12.23 -4.43 1.27
CA LYS A 48 12.83 -4.82 2.55
C LYS A 48 12.80 -6.33 2.78
N TRP A 49 11.73 -7.00 2.39
CA TRP A 49 11.53 -8.43 2.66
C TRP A 49 11.85 -9.35 1.48
N ASN A 50 11.94 -8.79 0.26
CA ASN A 50 12.15 -9.55 -0.97
C ASN A 50 11.12 -10.66 -1.21
N ILE A 51 9.84 -10.33 -1.00
CA ILE A 51 8.70 -11.26 -1.11
C ILE A 51 7.68 -10.81 -2.18
N PRO A 52 6.87 -11.72 -2.75
CA PRO A 52 5.84 -11.37 -3.72
C PRO A 52 4.78 -10.40 -3.16
N VAL A 53 4.18 -9.62 -4.06
CA VAL A 53 3.05 -8.72 -3.78
C VAL A 53 1.89 -9.03 -4.71
N ILE A 54 0.69 -9.19 -4.14
CA ILE A 54 -0.58 -9.18 -4.87
C ILE A 54 -1.28 -7.86 -4.52
N GLN A 55 -1.62 -7.06 -5.53
CA GLN A 55 -2.28 -5.76 -5.35
C GLN A 55 -3.70 -5.79 -5.92
N MET A 56 -4.68 -5.40 -5.11
CA MET A 56 -6.09 -5.28 -5.48
C MET A 56 -6.54 -3.81 -5.46
N PHE A 57 -7.00 -3.30 -6.60
CA PHE A 57 -7.56 -1.95 -6.71
C PHE A 57 -9.09 -1.99 -6.61
N HIS A 58 -9.68 -1.45 -5.53
CA HIS A 58 -11.13 -1.45 -5.33
C HIS A 58 -11.90 -0.46 -6.23
N THR A 59 -11.25 0.61 -6.68
CA THR A 59 -11.77 1.51 -7.72
C THR A 59 -10.59 2.26 -8.34
N LEU A 60 -10.44 2.15 -9.66
CA LEU A 60 -9.52 3.01 -10.40
C LEU A 60 -10.17 4.40 -10.47
N GLY A 61 -9.75 5.34 -9.63
CA GLY A 61 -10.15 6.75 -9.78
C GLY A 61 -9.92 7.29 -11.20
N LEU A 62 -8.97 6.68 -11.92
CA LEU A 62 -8.69 6.89 -13.33
C LEU A 62 -9.89 6.56 -14.26
N MET A 63 -10.70 5.54 -13.97
CA MET A 63 -11.93 5.26 -14.72
C MET A 63 -12.99 6.35 -14.50
N LYS A 64 -13.14 6.85 -13.28
CA LYS A 64 -14.07 7.96 -13.00
C LYS A 64 -13.66 9.25 -13.74
N LYS A 65 -12.36 9.55 -13.82
CA LYS A 65 -11.86 10.69 -14.62
C LYS A 65 -12.07 10.51 -16.12
N ARG A 66 -11.85 9.30 -16.69
CA ARG A 66 -12.07 9.04 -18.12
C ARG A 66 -13.53 9.16 -18.55
N ILE A 67 -14.48 8.76 -17.71
CA ILE A 67 -15.91 8.90 -18.03
C ILE A 67 -16.34 10.37 -17.96
N ALA A 68 -15.83 11.13 -17.00
CA ALA A 68 -16.18 12.55 -16.83
C ALA A 68 -15.59 13.49 -17.91
N GLN A 69 -14.55 13.08 -18.64
CA GLN A 69 -13.94 13.88 -19.72
C GLN A 69 -14.51 13.58 -21.11
N ASN A 70 -15.39 12.57 -21.23
CA ASN A 70 -16.06 12.18 -22.48
C ASN A 70 -17.59 12.43 -22.43
N SER A 71 -18.05 13.29 -21.52
CA SER A 71 -19.45 13.76 -21.45
C SER A 71 -19.52 15.25 -21.69
#